data_AF-A0A6B9VPP3-F1
#
_entry.id   AF-A0A6B9VPP3-F1
#
_cell.length_a   1.000
_cell.length_b   1.000
_cell.length_c   1.000
_cell.angle_alpha   90.00
_cell.angle_beta   90.00
_cell.angle_gamma   90.00
#
_symmetry.space_group_name_H-M   'P 1'
#
loop_
_entity.id
_entity.type
_entity.pdbx_description
1 polymer ?
#
loop_
_entity_poly.entity_id
_entity_poly.type
_entity_poly.pdbx_seq_one_letter_code
_entity_poly.pdbx_strand_id
1 'polypeptide(L)'
;RAKKVIKVELPDFDEARRDENLSVEEIRSKLKEKGIVPHRSWQERPVCFSCTGSVFDPYVPPEGDGKISLTSTPGIKQRTEDWGKKGKSYLSLRKIRDFQYDFDVPLLAEKCQETYISAHKALEAMDEDKLHELVTEKCYPEMVDNVKLKTIRWDFI
;
A
#
# COMPACT_ATOMS: atom_id res chain seq x y z
N ARG A 1 -38.04 3.20 -50.98
CA ARG A 1 -36.93 3.64 -50.08
C ARG A 1 -37.38 3.50 -48.63
N ALA A 2 -37.35 2.29 -48.07
CA ALA A 2 -37.65 2.08 -46.65
C ALA A 2 -36.37 2.32 -45.85
N LYS A 3 -36.40 3.25 -44.90
CA LYS A 3 -35.25 3.59 -44.06
C LYS A 3 -34.84 2.35 -43.26
N LYS A 4 -33.62 1.86 -43.50
CA LYS A 4 -32.88 0.94 -42.62
C LYS A 4 -32.66 1.67 -41.30
N VAL A 5 -33.58 1.50 -40.34
CA VAL A 5 -33.36 1.97 -38.98
C VAL A 5 -32.46 0.93 -38.32
N ILE A 6 -31.17 1.22 -38.25
CA ILE A 6 -30.21 0.45 -37.47
C ILE A 6 -30.45 0.88 -36.02
N LYS A 7 -30.94 -0.05 -35.18
CA LYS A 7 -30.98 0.16 -33.73
C LYS A 7 -29.53 0.14 -33.25
N VAL A 8 -29.00 1.31 -32.95
CA VAL A 8 -27.70 1.45 -32.30
C VAL A 8 -27.97 1.41 -30.80
N GLU A 9 -27.43 0.41 -30.12
CA GLU A 9 -27.46 0.35 -28.66
C GLU A 9 -26.48 1.41 -28.13
N LEU A 10 -27.01 2.38 -27.39
CA LEU A 10 -26.20 3.40 -26.76
C LEU A 10 -25.50 2.78 -25.53
N PRO A 11 -24.22 3.07 -25.30
CA PRO A 11 -23.52 2.63 -24.08
C PRO A 11 -24.25 3.16 -22.84
N ASP A 12 -24.58 2.28 -21.89
CA ASP A 12 -25.15 2.68 -20.61
C ASP A 12 -24.01 3.16 -19.68
N PHE A 13 -23.95 4.47 -19.45
CA PHE A 13 -22.93 5.11 -18.62
C PHE A 13 -23.10 4.83 -17.12
N ASP A 14 -24.24 4.26 -16.69
CA ASP A 14 -24.51 3.89 -15.30
C ASP A 14 -24.27 2.40 -15.01
N GLU A 15 -23.85 1.60 -16.00
CA GLU A 15 -23.50 0.18 -15.81
C GLU A 15 -22.47 0.00 -14.68
N ALA A 16 -21.43 0.83 -14.63
CA ALA A 16 -20.36 0.73 -13.66
C ALA A 16 -20.83 0.89 -12.20
N ARG A 17 -21.83 1.75 -11.95
CA ARG A 17 -22.41 1.96 -10.60
C ARG A 17 -23.36 0.84 -10.20
N ARG A 18 -24.04 0.20 -11.16
CA ARG A 18 -24.87 -0.98 -10.89
C ARG A 18 -24.02 -2.23 -10.65
N ASP A 19 -22.86 -2.32 -11.34
CA ASP A 19 -21.89 -3.41 -11.25
C ASP A 19 -21.31 -3.63 -9.83
N GLU A 20 -21.28 -2.59 -8.99
CA GLU A 20 -20.75 -2.65 -7.62
C GLU A 20 -21.60 -3.51 -6.65
N ASN A 21 -22.89 -3.70 -6.93
CA ASN A 21 -23.82 -4.39 -6.02
C ASN A 21 -24.39 -5.72 -6.57
N LEU A 22 -23.85 -6.27 -7.67
CA LEU A 22 -24.36 -7.54 -8.20
C LEU A 22 -23.89 -8.74 -7.39
N SER A 23 -24.79 -9.72 -7.31
CA SER A 23 -24.45 -11.05 -6.82
C SER A 23 -23.51 -11.76 -7.80
N VAL A 24 -22.75 -12.73 -7.28
CA VAL A 24 -21.80 -13.53 -8.08
C VAL A 24 -22.48 -14.22 -9.27
N GLU A 25 -23.76 -14.59 -9.14
CA GLU A 25 -24.53 -15.23 -10.20
C GLU A 25 -24.88 -14.26 -11.34
N GLU A 26 -25.24 -13.02 -11.00
CA GLU A 26 -25.56 -11.99 -11.99
C GLU A 26 -24.29 -11.46 -12.68
N ILE A 27 -23.15 -11.42 -11.97
CA ILE A 27 -21.85 -11.16 -12.60
C ILE A 27 -21.55 -12.25 -13.64
N ARG A 28 -21.82 -13.51 -13.29
CA ARG A 28 -21.60 -14.64 -14.21
C ARG A 28 -22.54 -14.61 -15.42
N SER A 29 -23.80 -14.20 -15.27
CA SER A 29 -24.71 -14.04 -16.41
C SER A 29 -24.26 -12.89 -17.32
N LYS A 30 -23.88 -11.74 -16.76
CA LYS A 30 -23.32 -10.62 -17.52
C LYS A 30 -22.04 -10.97 -18.26
N LEU A 31 -21.12 -11.69 -17.63
CA LEU A 31 -19.88 -12.15 -18.29
C LEU A 31 -20.19 -13.08 -19.47
N LYS A 32 -21.21 -13.95 -19.34
CA LYS A 32 -21.67 -14.81 -20.44
C LYS A 32 -22.34 -14.01 -21.56
N GLU A 33 -23.18 -13.02 -21.23
CA GLU A 33 -23.81 -12.11 -22.20
C GLU A 33 -22.76 -11.30 -22.98
N LYS A 34 -21.74 -10.78 -22.28
CA LYS A 34 -20.60 -10.07 -22.88
C LYS A 34 -19.63 -11.01 -23.62
N GLY A 35 -19.85 -12.32 -23.59
CA GLY A 35 -18.98 -13.33 -24.22
C GLY A 35 -17.58 -13.43 -23.59
N ILE A 36 -17.39 -12.90 -22.38
CA ILE A 36 -16.11 -12.89 -21.66
C ILE A 36 -15.99 -14.20 -20.90
N VAL A 37 -15.11 -15.07 -21.38
CA VAL A 37 -14.78 -16.33 -20.70
C VAL A 37 -13.86 -16.03 -19.51
N PRO A 38 -14.03 -16.72 -18.36
CA PRO A 38 -13.08 -16.62 -17.25
C PRO A 38 -11.65 -16.87 -17.73
N HIS A 39 -10.70 -16.08 -17.24
CA HIS A 39 -9.29 -16.31 -17.54
C HIS A 39 -8.90 -17.74 -17.13
N ARG A 40 -8.12 -18.41 -17.98
CA ARG A 40 -7.63 -19.76 -17.70
C ARG A 40 -6.69 -19.70 -16.49
N SER A 41 -6.83 -20.61 -15.54
CA SER A 41 -5.98 -20.64 -14.33
C SER A 41 -4.52 -21.00 -14.59
N TRP A 42 -4.15 -21.32 -15.83
CA TRP A 42 -2.78 -21.70 -16.20
C TRP A 42 -1.88 -20.47 -16.22
N GLN A 43 -1.16 -20.25 -15.11
CA GLN A 43 -0.17 -19.19 -14.98
C GLN A 43 1.21 -19.75 -15.33
N GLU A 44 1.70 -19.50 -16.56
CA GLU A 44 3.05 -19.92 -16.97
C GLU A 44 4.15 -19.13 -16.26
N ARG A 45 3.84 -17.91 -15.82
CA ARG A 45 4.77 -16.99 -15.18
C ARG A 45 4.20 -16.53 -13.85
N PRO A 46 4.91 -16.72 -12.73
CA PRO A 46 4.48 -16.16 -11.46
C PRO A 46 4.55 -14.64 -11.52
N VAL A 47 3.63 -13.98 -10.81
CA VAL A 47 3.70 -12.53 -10.61
C VAL A 47 4.76 -12.24 -9.55
N CYS A 48 5.74 -11.42 -9.90
CA CYS A 48 6.79 -10.99 -8.98
C CYS A 48 6.33 -9.72 -8.25
N PHE A 49 6.25 -9.79 -6.93
CA PHE A 49 6.02 -8.63 -6.07
C PHE A 49 7.33 -8.20 -5.43
N SER A 50 7.60 -6.90 -5.41
CA SER A 50 8.80 -6.37 -4.75
C SER A 50 8.57 -6.12 -3.24
N CYS A 51 7.31 -5.83 -2.84
CA CYS A 51 6.92 -5.60 -1.46
C CYS A 51 5.83 -6.55 -0.96
N THR A 52 5.69 -6.66 0.36
CA THR A 52 4.63 -7.42 1.03
C THR A 52 3.38 -6.57 1.24
N GLY A 53 2.19 -7.18 1.14
CA GLY A 53 0.92 -6.46 1.25
C GLY A 53 0.58 -5.92 2.63
N SER A 54 1.20 -6.45 3.70
CA SER A 54 0.97 -6.01 5.07
C SER A 54 2.24 -6.07 5.92
N VAL A 55 2.19 -5.41 7.08
CA VAL A 55 3.22 -5.48 8.12
C VAL A 55 3.00 -6.75 8.94
N PHE A 56 4.06 -7.55 9.13
CA PHE A 56 3.97 -8.83 9.86
C PHE A 56 3.71 -8.64 11.36
N ASP A 57 4.63 -7.95 12.05
CA ASP A 57 4.57 -7.69 13.49
C ASP A 57 4.43 -6.17 13.69
N PRO A 58 3.21 -5.61 13.74
CA PRO A 58 3.02 -4.18 13.90
C PRO A 58 3.55 -3.71 15.25
N TYR A 59 4.32 -2.63 15.22
CA TYR A 59 4.76 -1.98 16.45
C TYR A 59 3.56 -1.28 17.10
N VAL A 60 3.33 -1.57 18.38
CA VAL A 60 2.32 -0.90 19.20
C VAL A 60 3.07 0.06 20.13
N PRO A 61 2.99 1.38 19.88
CA PRO A 61 3.68 2.37 20.70
C PRO A 61 3.22 2.32 22.17
N PRO A 62 4.10 2.59 23.13
CA PRO A 62 3.73 2.70 24.52
C PRO A 62 2.69 3.77 24.77
N GLU A 63 1.67 3.44 25.58
CA GLU A 63 0.71 4.44 26.05
C GLU A 63 1.49 5.56 26.77
N GLY A 64 1.49 6.76 26.19
CA GLY A 64 2.22 7.91 26.72
C GLY A 64 3.50 8.29 25.97
N ASP A 65 3.78 7.74 24.78
CA ASP A 65 4.92 8.15 23.93
C ASP A 65 4.87 9.66 23.55
N GLY A 66 3.68 10.27 23.57
CA GLY A 66 3.50 11.73 23.41
C GLY A 66 3.33 12.52 24.72
N LYS A 67 3.15 11.84 25.87
CA LYS A 67 2.96 12.45 27.21
C LYS A 67 3.47 11.48 28.26
N ILE A 68 4.65 11.75 28.81
CA ILE A 68 5.33 11.00 29.87
C ILE A 68 4.37 10.74 31.06
N SER A 69 3.66 9.61 31.04
CA SER A 69 2.83 9.14 32.15
C SER A 69 3.42 7.84 32.65
N LEU A 70 4.39 7.95 33.56
CA LEU A 70 5.28 6.88 34.02
C LEU A 70 4.61 5.78 34.88
N THR A 71 3.30 5.80 35.09
CA THR A 71 2.64 4.97 36.13
C THR A 71 1.22 4.49 35.77
N SER A 72 0.98 4.08 34.53
CA SER A 72 -0.27 3.38 34.17
C SER A 72 -0.10 1.86 34.20
N THR A 73 -1.04 1.14 34.81
CA THR A 73 -1.11 -0.34 34.86
C THR A 73 -0.99 -1.05 33.50
N PRO A 74 -1.53 -0.54 32.36
CA PRO A 74 -1.25 -1.07 31.02
C PRO A 74 0.23 -0.96 30.60
N GLY A 75 0.97 0.06 31.05
CA GLY A 75 2.37 0.26 30.67
C GLY A 75 3.32 -0.83 31.18
N ILE A 76 2.98 -1.51 32.28
CA ILE A 76 3.77 -2.65 32.80
C ILE A 76 3.59 -3.89 31.91
N LYS A 77 2.36 -4.16 31.45
CA LYS A 77 2.08 -5.27 30.52
C LYS A 77 2.80 -5.08 29.18
N GLN A 78 2.85 -3.83 28.72
CA GLN A 78 3.56 -3.48 27.49
C GLN A 78 5.08 -3.69 27.62
N ARG A 79 5.68 -3.24 28.74
CA ARG A 79 7.12 -3.46 29.01
C ARG A 79 7.53 -4.93 29.06
N THR A 80 6.65 -5.82 29.53
CA THR A 80 6.91 -7.28 29.51
C THR A 80 6.89 -7.87 28.10
N GLU A 81 6.00 -7.39 27.22
CA GLU A 81 5.98 -7.80 25.81
C GLU A 81 7.19 -7.26 25.03
N ASP A 82 7.66 -6.06 25.36
CA ASP A 82 8.80 -5.42 24.70
C ASP A 82 10.10 -6.22 24.86
N TRP A 83 10.27 -6.91 25.99
CA TRP A 83 11.45 -7.76 26.21
C TRP A 83 11.51 -8.91 25.18
N GLY A 84 10.39 -9.58 24.93
CA GLY A 84 10.31 -10.65 23.93
C GLY A 84 10.54 -10.13 22.51
N LYS A 85 10.02 -8.94 22.19
CA LYS A 85 10.17 -8.29 20.88
C LYS A 85 11.63 -7.87 20.61
N LYS A 86 12.39 -7.43 21.63
CA LYS A 86 13.83 -7.11 21.50
C LYS A 86 14.67 -8.31 21.06
N GLY A 87 14.39 -9.51 21.59
CA GLY A 87 15.10 -10.73 21.18
C GLY A 87 14.85 -11.09 19.71
N LYS A 88 13.60 -10.99 19.24
CA LYS A 88 13.26 -11.17 17.82
C LYS A 88 13.94 -10.13 16.94
N SER A 89 13.91 -8.85 17.34
CA SER A 89 14.56 -7.75 16.62
C SER A 89 16.06 -7.98 16.43
N TYR A 90 16.76 -8.45 17.48
CA TYR A 90 18.18 -8.78 17.37
C TYR A 90 18.47 -9.91 16.39
N LEU A 91 17.66 -10.98 16.39
CA LEU A 91 17.78 -12.07 15.41
C LEU A 91 17.52 -11.58 13.98
N SER A 92 16.55 -10.69 13.78
CA SER A 92 16.28 -10.07 12.49
C SER A 92 17.45 -9.21 12.01
N LEU A 93 18.04 -8.38 12.89
CA LEU A 93 19.23 -7.59 12.56
C LEU A 93 20.42 -8.47 12.17
N ARG A 94 20.59 -9.61 12.84
CA ARG A 94 21.62 -10.59 12.46
C ARG A 94 21.37 -11.13 11.04
N LYS A 95 20.14 -11.54 10.73
CA LYS A 95 19.78 -12.02 9.38
C LYS A 95 20.01 -10.97 8.30
N ILE A 96 19.68 -9.70 8.58
CA ILE A 96 19.94 -8.59 7.65
C ILE A 96 21.44 -8.48 7.37
N ARG A 97 22.27 -8.54 8.42
CA ARG A 97 23.73 -8.49 8.29
C ARG A 97 24.33 -9.68 7.56
N ASP A 98 23.67 -10.83 7.56
CA ASP A 98 24.08 -12.00 6.76
C ASP A 98 23.96 -11.72 5.24
N PHE A 99 22.99 -10.90 4.82
CA PHE A 99 22.84 -10.48 3.42
C PHE A 99 23.60 -9.18 3.09
N GLN A 100 23.71 -8.26 4.04
CA GLN A 100 24.37 -6.97 3.88
C GLN A 100 25.35 -6.71 5.03
N TYR A 101 26.62 -7.00 4.79
CA TYR A 101 27.67 -6.96 5.81
C TYR A 101 27.85 -5.58 6.46
N ASP A 102 27.84 -4.51 5.66
CA ASP A 102 28.03 -3.12 6.11
C ASP A 102 26.75 -2.44 6.60
N PHE A 103 25.78 -3.23 7.09
CA PHE A 103 24.51 -2.68 7.57
C PHE A 103 24.67 -2.03 8.95
N ASP A 104 24.52 -0.70 8.95
CA ASP A 104 24.54 0.13 10.15
C ASP A 104 23.22 0.86 10.40
N VAL A 105 22.78 0.85 11.66
CA VAL A 105 21.45 1.32 12.06
C VAL A 105 21.35 2.85 12.10
N PRO A 106 22.33 3.60 12.64
CA PRO A 106 22.31 5.07 12.60
C PRO A 106 22.35 5.61 11.17
N LEU A 107 23.20 5.05 10.31
CA LEU A 107 23.27 5.44 8.90
C LEU A 107 21.98 5.11 8.13
N LEU A 108 21.29 4.02 8.50
CA LEU A 108 19.96 3.76 7.97
C LEU A 108 18.95 4.81 8.43
N ALA A 109 19.00 5.27 9.68
CA ALA A 109 18.07 6.28 10.18
C ALA A 109 18.20 7.60 9.40
N GLU A 110 19.43 8.03 9.13
CA GLU A 110 19.72 9.21 8.30
C GLU A 110 19.15 9.05 6.89
N LYS A 111 19.44 7.90 6.23
CA LYS A 111 18.89 7.59 4.91
C LYS A 111 17.37 7.54 4.88
N CYS A 112 16.73 6.95 5.91
CA CYS A 112 15.28 6.89 6.00
C CYS A 112 14.66 8.30 6.09
N GLN A 113 15.30 9.22 6.83
CA GLN A 113 14.86 10.61 6.90
C GLN A 113 15.02 11.31 5.54
N GLU A 114 16.14 11.12 4.85
CA GLU A 114 16.36 11.66 3.50
C GLU A 114 15.34 11.13 2.49
N THR A 115 15.08 9.82 2.50
CA THR A 115 14.05 9.18 1.66
C THR A 115 12.65 9.73 1.99
N TYR A 116 12.35 9.96 3.27
CA TYR A 116 11.08 10.54 3.68
C TYR A 116 10.90 11.96 3.14
N ILE A 117 11.90 12.82 3.29
CA ILE A 117 11.86 14.21 2.80
C ILE A 117 11.77 14.24 1.27
N SER A 118 12.60 13.44 0.59
CA SER A 118 12.61 13.37 -0.88
C SER A 118 11.30 12.84 -1.45
N ALA A 119 10.67 11.85 -0.82
CA ALA A 119 9.36 11.35 -1.23
C ALA A 119 8.26 12.42 -1.11
N HIS A 120 8.25 13.21 -0.03
CA HIS A 120 7.27 14.30 0.13
C HIS A 120 7.51 15.45 -0.85
N LYS A 121 8.78 15.75 -1.17
CA LYS A 121 9.13 16.72 -2.22
C LYS A 121 8.77 16.24 -3.63
N ALA A 122 8.94 14.95 -3.93
CA ALA A 122 8.47 14.36 -5.17
C ALA A 122 6.95 14.42 -5.28
N LEU A 123 6.24 14.22 -4.17
CA LEU A 123 4.79 14.32 -4.10
C LEU A 123 4.28 15.76 -4.31
N GLU A 124 4.99 16.78 -3.78
CA GLU A 124 4.71 18.19 -4.06
C GLU A 124 4.89 18.52 -5.56
N ALA A 125 5.92 17.95 -6.21
CA ALA A 125 6.18 18.13 -7.63
C ALA A 125 5.29 17.26 -8.55
N MET A 126 4.50 16.33 -7.99
CA MET A 126 3.74 15.32 -8.72
C MET A 126 4.59 14.49 -9.68
N ASP A 127 5.82 14.15 -9.25
CA ASP A 127 6.76 13.33 -10.03
C ASP A 127 6.53 11.84 -9.72
N GLU A 128 5.70 11.18 -10.55
CA GLU A 128 5.29 9.78 -10.36
C GLU A 128 6.48 8.80 -10.47
N ASP A 129 7.39 9.04 -11.42
CA ASP A 129 8.54 8.16 -11.68
C ASP A 129 9.45 8.10 -10.44
N LYS A 130 9.80 9.28 -9.89
CA LYS A 130 10.60 9.34 -8.66
C LYS A 130 9.88 8.74 -7.46
N LEU A 131 8.56 8.90 -7.39
CA LEU A 131 7.79 8.37 -6.26
C LEU A 131 7.76 6.83 -6.28
N HIS A 132 7.71 6.21 -7.47
CA HIS A 132 7.84 4.76 -7.63
C HIS A 132 9.23 4.21 -7.29
N GLU A 133 10.29 5.01 -7.44
CA GLU A 133 11.64 4.63 -7.01
C GLU A 133 11.83 4.71 -5.48
N LEU A 134 11.19 5.69 -4.84
CA LEU A 134 11.37 5.98 -3.42
C LEU A 134 10.40 5.21 -2.51
N VAL A 135 9.21 4.87 -3.02
CA VAL A 135 8.09 4.31 -2.24
C VAL A 135 7.67 2.96 -2.80
N THR A 136 7.21 2.06 -1.93
CA THR A 136 6.71 0.73 -2.32
C THR A 136 5.36 0.79 -3.02
N GLU A 137 5.04 -0.22 -3.83
CA GLU A 137 3.77 -0.30 -4.58
C GLU A 137 2.54 -0.33 -3.67
N LYS A 138 2.72 -0.79 -2.42
CA LYS A 138 1.67 -0.76 -1.39
C LYS A 138 1.40 0.66 -0.88
N CYS A 139 2.44 1.47 -0.68
CA CYS A 139 2.32 2.79 -0.07
C CYS A 139 2.00 3.89 -1.10
N TYR A 140 2.47 3.73 -2.34
CA TYR A 140 2.18 4.64 -3.46
C TYR A 140 0.68 5.01 -3.59
N PRO A 141 -0.27 4.07 -3.71
CA PRO A 141 -1.68 4.42 -3.84
C PRO A 141 -2.23 5.12 -2.59
N GLU A 142 -1.79 4.73 -1.39
CA GLU A 142 -2.23 5.37 -0.13
C GLU A 142 -1.83 6.85 -0.07
N MET A 143 -0.65 7.20 -0.60
CA MET A 143 -0.15 8.58 -0.65
C MET A 143 -0.82 9.40 -1.75
N VAL A 144 -0.95 8.83 -2.95
CA VAL A 144 -1.37 9.59 -4.14
C VAL A 144 -2.89 9.77 -4.21
N ASP A 145 -3.69 8.78 -3.79
CA ASP A 145 -5.13 8.77 -4.06
C ASP A 145 -5.88 9.98 -3.49
N ASN A 146 -5.49 10.43 -2.30
CA ASN A 146 -6.08 11.59 -1.64
C ASN A 146 -5.62 12.95 -2.22
N VAL A 147 -4.60 12.93 -3.08
CA VAL A 147 -3.82 14.11 -3.51
C VAL A 147 -3.99 14.40 -5.01
N LYS A 148 -4.42 13.43 -5.84
CA LYS A 148 -4.54 13.55 -7.31
C LYS A 148 -5.16 14.85 -7.85
N LEU A 149 -6.09 15.47 -7.10
CA LEU A 149 -6.80 16.69 -7.51
C LEU A 149 -6.47 17.91 -6.63
N LYS A 150 -5.35 17.89 -5.91
CA LYS A 150 -4.94 18.92 -4.96
C LYS A 150 -3.47 19.26 -5.13
N THR A 151 -3.10 20.50 -4.83
CA THR A 151 -1.70 20.93 -4.73
C THR A 151 -1.29 20.92 -3.27
N ILE A 152 -0.19 20.26 -2.96
CA ILE A 152 0.40 20.22 -1.63
C ILE A 152 1.67 21.05 -1.64
N ARG A 153 1.88 21.82 -0.56
CA ARG A 153 3.20 22.37 -0.23
C ARG A 153 3.61 21.81 1.11
N TRP A 154 4.77 21.19 1.14
CA TRP A 154 5.29 20.54 2.33
C TRP A 154 6.77 20.91 2.49
N ASP A 155 7.14 21.38 3.67
CA ASP A 155 8.52 21.70 4.03
C ASP A 155 8.88 21.00 5.34
N PHE A 156 10.12 20.52 5.41
CA PHE A 156 10.71 19.93 6.62
C PHE A 156 11.47 21.03 7.38
N ILE A 157 11.07 21.29 8.64
CA ILE A 157 11.62 22.35 9.51
C ILE A 157 12.57 21.72 10.53
#